data_AF-A0A1H0AX62-F1
#
_entry.id   AF-A0A1H0AX62-F1
#
_cell.length_a   1.000
_cell.length_b   1.000
_cell.length_c   1.000
_cell.angle_alpha   90.00
_cell.angle_beta   90.00
_cell.angle_gamma   90.00
#
_symmetry.space_group_name_H-M   'P 1'
#
loop_
_entity.id
_entity.type
_entity.pdbx_description
1 polymer ?
#
loop_
_entity_poly.entity_id
_entity_poly.type
_entity_poly.pdbx_seq_one_letter_code
_entity_poly.pdbx_strand_id
1 'polypeptide(L)'
;MKIAPFDTPPIMNIQVVSSTPASVTESSAVSSVTPAAVKVQISKEGQEKLESERNADIDRSGLPEDVKEVLKNIRKLQDKIAEKNQELMELLNDKTLSEDEKKRQRELLTSTIRSMQSALSQAMSALNNAMSSNNMDSDSRSQAKGLIGMK
;
A
#
# COMPACT_ATOMS: atom_id res chain seq x y z
N MET A 1 36.91 10.93 -52.65
CA MET A 1 37.02 11.14 -51.19
C MET A 1 36.13 10.11 -50.52
N LYS A 2 36.65 8.91 -50.23
CA LYS A 2 37.24 8.49 -48.94
C LYS A 2 36.22 8.60 -47.78
N ILE A 3 35.35 7.60 -47.71
CA ILE A 3 34.66 7.17 -46.50
C ILE A 3 35.64 6.22 -45.83
N ALA A 4 36.05 6.51 -44.60
CA ALA A 4 36.92 5.65 -43.80
C ALA A 4 36.28 5.44 -42.41
N PRO A 5 36.58 4.30 -41.77
CA PRO A 5 35.62 3.54 -40.98
C PRO A 5 35.98 3.52 -39.49
N PHE A 6 34.99 3.33 -38.61
CA PHE A 6 35.20 2.86 -37.23
C PHE A 6 34.03 1.92 -36.90
N ASP A 7 34.18 0.61 -37.05
CA ASP A 7 34.97 -0.34 -36.25
C ASP A 7 34.19 -0.80 -35.01
N THR A 8 33.64 -2.02 -35.11
CA THR A 8 33.16 -2.86 -34.01
C THR A 8 34.28 -3.85 -33.70
N PRO A 9 34.65 -4.08 -32.43
CA PRO A 9 34.35 -5.37 -31.78
C PRO A 9 34.34 -5.29 -30.22
N PRO A 10 34.35 -6.39 -29.43
CA PRO A 10 33.61 -7.65 -29.46
C PRO A 10 32.92 -7.99 -28.10
N ILE A 11 32.30 -9.17 -28.08
CA ILE A 11 31.56 -9.88 -27.02
C ILE A 11 32.46 -10.42 -25.88
N MET A 12 31.93 -10.37 -24.63
CA MET A 12 32.03 -11.31 -23.48
C MET A 12 33.39 -11.83 -22.98
N ASN A 13 33.65 -11.72 -21.67
CA ASN A 13 34.09 -12.88 -20.88
C ASN A 13 33.87 -12.71 -19.35
N ILE A 14 33.37 -13.78 -18.74
CA ILE A 14 33.22 -13.99 -17.29
C ILE A 14 34.57 -14.40 -16.71
N GLN A 15 34.94 -13.88 -15.54
CA GLN A 15 36.04 -14.42 -14.75
C GLN A 15 35.61 -14.58 -13.28
N VAL A 16 35.28 -15.82 -12.93
CA VAL A 16 35.29 -16.35 -11.56
C VAL A 16 36.76 -16.60 -11.20
N VAL A 17 37.25 -16.09 -10.07
CA VAL A 17 38.13 -16.83 -9.14
C VAL A 17 38.27 -16.11 -7.79
N SER A 18 38.20 -16.96 -6.78
CA SER A 18 38.31 -16.82 -5.33
C SER A 18 39.61 -16.22 -4.76
N SER A 19 39.50 -15.47 -3.66
CA SER A 19 40.40 -15.55 -2.49
C SER A 19 39.92 -14.72 -1.29
N THR A 20 39.41 -15.39 -0.25
CA THR A 20 39.57 -15.02 1.19
C THR A 20 41.01 -15.39 1.63
N PRO A 21 41.57 -14.99 2.82
CA PRO A 21 40.97 -14.46 4.07
C PRO A 21 41.75 -13.36 4.86
N ALA A 22 41.14 -12.87 5.96
CA ALA A 22 41.74 -12.35 7.22
C ALA A 22 42.61 -11.06 7.17
N SER A 23 42.57 -10.10 8.10
CA SER A 23 42.44 -10.19 9.56
C SER A 23 42.22 -8.78 10.16
N VAL A 24 41.20 -8.64 11.03
CA VAL A 24 41.17 -7.99 12.38
C VAL A 24 42.10 -6.78 12.67
N THR A 25 41.77 -5.75 13.45
CA THR A 25 40.72 -5.40 14.44
C THR A 25 41.07 -3.99 14.92
N GLU A 26 40.08 -3.15 15.27
CA GLU A 26 40.08 -2.25 16.45
C GLU A 26 38.72 -1.53 16.51
N SER A 27 37.80 -1.99 17.35
CA SER A 27 37.64 -1.59 18.75
C SER A 27 37.07 -0.18 18.91
N SER A 28 35.76 -0.08 19.15
CA SER A 28 35.28 0.34 20.46
C SER A 28 33.75 0.26 20.52
N ALA A 29 33.27 -0.22 21.67
CA ALA A 29 31.88 -0.44 21.98
C ALA A 29 31.08 0.87 22.09
N VAL A 30 29.83 0.84 21.63
CA VAL A 30 28.73 1.21 22.52
C VAL A 30 27.53 0.32 22.21
N SER A 31 27.19 -0.49 23.20
CA SER A 31 25.98 -1.29 23.22
C SER A 31 24.83 -0.32 23.46
N SER A 32 24.08 0.03 22.42
CA SER A 32 22.70 0.46 22.58
C SER A 32 21.82 -0.73 22.25
N VAL A 33 21.44 -1.46 23.30
CA VAL A 33 20.26 -2.32 23.28
C VAL A 33 19.08 -1.39 23.00
N THR A 34 18.79 -1.18 21.72
CA THR A 34 17.46 -0.80 21.30
C THR A 34 16.57 -2.00 21.63
N PRO A 35 15.44 -1.84 22.33
CA PRO A 35 14.49 -2.92 22.41
C PRO A 35 14.14 -3.27 20.97
N ALA A 36 14.46 -4.49 20.57
CA ALA A 36 14.08 -5.02 19.28
C ALA A 36 12.58 -4.76 19.16
N ALA A 37 12.21 -3.78 18.32
CA ALA A 37 10.83 -3.56 17.96
C ALA A 37 10.39 -4.91 17.40
N VAL A 38 9.57 -5.63 18.16
CA VAL A 38 9.05 -6.93 17.77
C VAL A 38 8.18 -6.65 16.55
N LYS A 39 8.80 -6.76 15.37
CA LYS A 39 8.13 -6.62 14.09
C LYS A 39 7.34 -7.91 13.91
N VAL A 40 6.15 -7.95 14.50
CA VAL A 40 5.21 -9.07 14.36
C VAL A 40 4.80 -9.10 12.89
N GLN A 41 5.45 -9.98 12.12
CA GLN A 41 5.02 -10.28 10.77
C GLN A 41 3.83 -11.23 10.91
N ILE A 42 2.61 -10.69 10.81
CA ILE A 42 1.40 -11.49 10.75
C ILE A 42 1.53 -12.41 9.54
N SER A 43 1.59 -13.73 9.77
CA SER A 43 1.61 -14.76 8.71
C SER A 43 0.46 -14.55 7.73
N LYS A 44 0.60 -15.03 6.49
CA LYS A 44 -0.43 -14.85 5.45
C LYS A 44 -1.82 -15.31 5.92
N GLU A 45 -1.87 -16.43 6.63
CA GLU A 45 -3.09 -17.01 7.20
C GLU A 45 -3.70 -16.11 8.31
N GLY A 46 -2.85 -15.39 9.06
CA GLY A 46 -3.30 -14.43 10.06
C GLY A 46 -3.86 -13.15 9.43
N GLN A 47 -3.31 -12.73 8.29
CA GLN A 47 -3.83 -11.58 7.55
C GLN A 47 -5.19 -11.92 6.93
N GLU A 48 -5.34 -13.09 6.32
CA GLU A 48 -6.62 -13.54 5.77
C GLU A 48 -7.72 -13.63 6.83
N LYS A 49 -7.40 -14.15 8.03
CA LYS A 49 -8.34 -14.16 9.15
C LYS A 49 -8.74 -12.76 9.59
N LEU A 50 -7.78 -11.85 9.70
CA LEU A 50 -8.04 -10.47 10.08
C LEU A 50 -8.91 -9.75 9.04
N GLU A 51 -8.65 -9.97 7.75
CA GLU A 51 -9.46 -9.43 6.66
C GLU A 51 -10.87 -10.04 6.66
N SER A 52 -11.01 -11.33 6.97
CA SER A 52 -12.31 -11.99 7.09
C SER A 52 -13.10 -11.48 8.29
N GLU A 53 -12.45 -11.22 9.42
CA GLU A 53 -13.10 -10.59 10.59
C GLU A 53 -13.52 -9.15 10.29
N ARG A 54 -12.66 -8.36 9.62
CA ARG A 54 -12.96 -6.98 9.21
C ARG A 54 -14.11 -6.87 8.23
N ASN A 55 -14.27 -7.86 7.36
CA ASN A 55 -15.29 -7.89 6.33
C ASN A 55 -16.44 -8.85 6.65
N ALA A 56 -16.54 -9.33 7.89
CA ALA A 56 -17.53 -10.32 8.29
C ALA A 56 -18.98 -9.84 8.08
N ASP A 57 -19.22 -8.54 8.24
CA ASP A 57 -20.49 -7.87 7.95
C ASP A 57 -20.86 -7.93 6.46
N ILE A 58 -19.86 -7.76 5.58
CA ILE A 58 -20.01 -7.89 4.12
C ILE A 58 -20.15 -9.37 3.73
N ASP A 59 -19.35 -10.27 4.29
CA ASP A 59 -19.34 -11.70 3.95
C ASP A 59 -20.66 -12.37 4.33
N ARG A 60 -21.19 -12.06 5.53
CA ARG A 60 -22.47 -12.57 6.02
C ARG A 60 -23.67 -11.89 5.39
N SER A 61 -23.47 -10.82 4.61
CA SER A 61 -24.56 -10.18 3.90
C SER A 61 -25.15 -11.14 2.85
N GLY A 62 -26.46 -11.08 2.61
CA GLY A 62 -27.12 -11.80 1.51
C GLY A 62 -26.87 -11.18 0.13
N LEU A 63 -25.83 -10.33 0.00
CA LEU A 63 -25.54 -9.58 -1.22
C LEU A 63 -24.85 -10.47 -2.28
N PRO A 64 -24.98 -10.13 -3.57
CA PRO A 64 -24.22 -10.79 -4.63
C PRO A 64 -22.70 -10.65 -4.43
N GLU A 65 -21.93 -11.65 -4.87
CA GLU A 65 -20.47 -11.67 -4.67
C GLU A 65 -19.78 -10.47 -5.33
N ASP A 66 -20.17 -10.10 -6.55
CA ASP A 66 -19.64 -8.91 -7.25
C ASP A 66 -19.82 -7.63 -6.41
N VAL A 67 -20.95 -7.50 -5.72
CA VAL A 67 -21.24 -6.35 -4.86
C VAL A 67 -20.38 -6.40 -3.61
N LYS A 68 -20.23 -7.58 -2.99
CA LYS A 68 -19.35 -7.80 -1.82
C LYS A 68 -17.89 -7.46 -2.14
N GLU A 69 -17.39 -7.89 -3.29
CA GLU A 69 -16.01 -7.61 -3.70
C GLU A 69 -15.76 -6.10 -3.84
N VAL A 70 -16.69 -5.39 -4.48
CA VAL A 70 -16.59 -3.93 -4.59
C VAL A 70 -16.68 -3.25 -3.22
N LEU A 71 -17.55 -3.70 -2.32
CA LEU A 71 -17.64 -3.18 -0.95
C LEU A 71 -16.34 -3.38 -0.17
N LYS A 72 -15.73 -4.57 -0.24
CA LYS A 72 -14.42 -4.85 0.38
C LYS A 72 -13.35 -3.91 -0.15
N ASN A 73 -13.34 -3.66 -1.46
CA ASN A 73 -12.39 -2.72 -2.07
C ASN A 73 -12.62 -1.27 -1.61
N ILE A 74 -13.87 -0.83 -1.48
CA ILE A 74 -14.22 0.50 -0.94
C ILE A 74 -13.71 0.63 0.50
N ARG A 75 -13.96 -0.35 1.37
CA ARG A 75 -13.49 -0.32 2.78
C ARG A 75 -11.97 -0.26 2.85
N LYS A 76 -11.28 -1.08 2.04
CA LYS A 76 -9.82 -1.05 1.92
C LYS A 76 -9.29 0.31 1.47
N LEU A 77 -9.95 0.98 0.53
CA LEU A 77 -9.58 2.32 0.09
C LEU A 77 -9.78 3.36 1.20
N GLN A 78 -10.90 3.29 1.94
CA GLN A 78 -11.16 4.17 3.08
C GLN A 78 -10.11 4.02 4.18
N ASP A 79 -9.77 2.78 4.54
CA ASP A 79 -8.76 2.51 5.57
C ASP A 79 -7.40 3.07 5.18
N LYS A 80 -6.97 2.86 3.93
CA LYS A 80 -5.71 3.43 3.44
C LYS A 80 -5.76 4.95 3.37
N ILE A 81 -6.91 5.55 3.02
CA ILE A 81 -7.07 7.02 3.06
C ILE A 81 -6.94 7.51 4.50
N ALA A 82 -7.57 6.83 5.47
CA ALA A 82 -7.48 7.19 6.88
C ALA A 82 -6.03 7.09 7.40
N GLU A 83 -5.33 6.01 7.08
CA GLU A 83 -3.92 5.81 7.41
C GLU A 83 -3.05 6.95 6.84
N LYS A 84 -3.24 7.31 5.57
CA LYS A 84 -2.50 8.41 4.94
C LYS A 84 -2.84 9.79 5.50
N ASN A 85 -4.09 10.01 5.92
CA ASN A 85 -4.45 11.24 6.62
C ASN A 85 -3.78 11.30 7.99
N GLN A 86 -3.67 10.18 8.70
CA GLN A 86 -2.93 10.12 9.95
C GLN A 86 -1.44 10.40 9.73
N GLU A 87 -0.81 9.79 8.73
CA GLU A 87 0.59 10.06 8.34
C GLU A 87 0.79 11.56 8.04
N LEU A 88 -0.17 12.20 7.35
CA LEU A 88 -0.15 13.64 7.10
C LEU A 88 -0.22 14.45 8.41
N MET A 89 -1.05 14.04 9.38
CA MET A 89 -1.13 14.69 10.69
C MET A 89 0.13 14.48 11.52
N GLU A 90 0.74 13.30 11.46
CA GLU A 90 1.99 12.98 12.13
C GLU A 90 3.13 13.84 11.56
N LEU A 91 3.21 13.96 10.24
CA LEU A 91 4.17 14.83 9.54
C LEU A 91 4.06 16.30 9.98
N LEU A 92 2.85 16.79 10.25
CA LEU A 92 2.65 18.16 10.75
C LEU A 92 3.15 18.34 12.19
N ASN A 93 3.10 17.29 13.01
CA ASN A 93 3.57 17.30 14.38
C ASN A 93 5.06 16.95 14.52
N ASP A 94 5.66 16.37 13.47
CA ASP A 94 7.06 16.01 13.44
C ASP A 94 7.95 17.28 13.49
N LYS A 95 8.83 17.33 14.49
CA LYS A 95 9.80 18.43 14.68
C LYS A 95 11.20 18.09 14.17
N THR A 96 11.41 16.88 13.68
CA THR A 96 12.73 16.37 13.27
C THR A 96 13.06 16.71 11.81
N LEU A 97 12.03 16.95 10.99
CA LEU A 97 12.19 17.28 9.57
C LEU A 97 12.37 18.79 9.34
N SER A 98 13.14 19.14 8.31
CA SER A 98 13.24 20.53 7.83
C SER A 98 11.93 20.96 7.14
N GLU A 99 11.68 22.27 7.09
CA GLU A 99 10.45 22.80 6.48
C GLU A 99 10.31 22.47 4.99
N ASP A 100 11.42 22.42 4.26
CA ASP A 100 11.43 21.98 2.85
C ASP A 100 11.11 20.50 2.69
N GLU A 101 11.62 19.64 3.57
CA GLU A 101 11.32 18.20 3.55
C GLU A 101 9.84 17.95 3.90
N LYS A 102 9.32 18.64 4.92
CA LYS A 102 7.90 18.58 5.26
C LYS A 102 7.03 19.04 4.10
N LYS A 103 7.39 20.14 3.43
CA LYS A 103 6.63 20.63 2.28
C LYS A 103 6.57 19.61 1.16
N ARG A 104 7.72 19.04 0.77
CA ARG A 104 7.78 17.98 -0.26
C ARG A 104 6.95 16.76 0.12
N GLN A 105 7.10 16.27 1.35
CA GLN A 105 6.39 15.09 1.82
C GLN A 105 4.88 15.34 1.92
N ARG A 106 4.44 16.52 2.40
CA ARG A 106 3.02 16.92 2.41
C ARG A 106 2.42 16.95 1.01
N GLU A 107 3.14 17.52 0.03
CA GLU A 107 2.67 17.58 -1.36
C GLU A 107 2.48 16.17 -1.93
N LEU A 108 3.43 15.27 -1.68
CA LEU A 108 3.36 13.87 -2.09
C LEU A 108 2.16 13.14 -1.44
N LEU A 109 2.01 13.25 -0.11
CA LEU A 109 0.90 12.63 0.61
C LEU A 109 -0.45 13.18 0.13
N THR A 110 -0.57 14.50 -0.03
CA THR A 110 -1.81 15.14 -0.48
C THR A 110 -2.18 14.69 -1.90
N SER A 111 -1.21 14.59 -2.81
CA SER A 111 -1.43 14.08 -4.17
C SER A 111 -1.90 12.62 -4.14
N THR A 112 -1.25 11.79 -3.32
CA THR A 112 -1.60 10.37 -3.13
C THR A 112 -3.03 10.23 -2.58
N ILE A 113 -3.38 11.00 -1.54
CA ILE A 113 -4.72 11.01 -0.95
C ILE A 113 -5.76 11.41 -2.01
N ARG A 114 -5.51 12.43 -2.83
CA ARG A 114 -6.42 12.84 -3.91
C ARG A 114 -6.62 11.74 -4.95
N SER A 115 -5.55 11.03 -5.33
CA SER A 115 -5.64 9.88 -6.24
C SER A 115 -6.50 8.77 -5.63
N MET A 116 -6.29 8.45 -4.35
CA MET A 116 -7.08 7.44 -3.64
C MET A 116 -8.54 7.84 -3.46
N GLN A 117 -8.85 9.12 -3.26
CA GLN A 117 -10.22 9.65 -3.23
C GLN A 117 -10.91 9.53 -4.60
N SER A 118 -10.16 9.72 -5.70
CA SER A 118 -10.66 9.44 -7.05
C SER A 118 -10.96 7.95 -7.23
N ALA A 119 -10.05 7.07 -6.81
CA ALA A 119 -10.26 5.62 -6.85
C ALA A 119 -11.47 5.20 -6.00
N LEU A 120 -11.67 5.81 -4.83
CA LEU A 120 -12.85 5.60 -3.99
C LEU A 120 -14.15 5.98 -4.74
N SER A 121 -14.18 7.15 -5.38
CA SER A 121 -15.34 7.59 -6.17
C SER A 121 -15.63 6.65 -7.35
N GLN A 122 -14.58 6.14 -7.99
CA GLN A 122 -14.71 5.14 -9.05
C GLN A 122 -15.26 3.81 -8.51
N ALA A 123 -14.77 3.35 -7.35
CA ALA A 123 -15.28 2.15 -6.71
C ALA A 123 -16.75 2.30 -6.27
N MET A 124 -17.16 3.48 -5.78
CA MET A 124 -18.56 3.80 -5.49
C MET A 124 -19.45 3.74 -6.75
N SER A 125 -18.91 4.19 -7.89
CA SER A 125 -19.60 4.09 -9.19
C SER A 125 -19.71 2.62 -9.64
N ALA A 126 -18.62 1.85 -9.49
CA ALA A 126 -18.62 0.42 -9.77
C ALA A 126 -19.62 -0.34 -8.89
N LEU A 127 -19.77 0.07 -7.62
CA LEU A 127 -20.77 -0.51 -6.71
C LEU A 127 -22.18 -0.25 -7.23
N ASN A 128 -22.46 0.99 -7.64
CA ASN A 128 -23.76 1.33 -8.22
C ASN A 128 -24.06 0.50 -9.48
N ASN A 129 -23.06 0.28 -10.32
CA ASN A 129 -23.19 -0.56 -11.50
C ASN A 129 -23.42 -2.03 -11.12
N ALA A 130 -22.63 -2.59 -10.20
CA ALA A 130 -22.81 -3.97 -9.72
C ALA A 130 -24.21 -4.18 -9.11
N MET A 131 -24.71 -3.24 -8.32
CA MET A 131 -26.06 -3.26 -7.77
C MET A 131 -27.16 -3.12 -8.85
N SER A 132 -26.88 -2.43 -9.94
CA SER A 132 -27.80 -2.29 -11.07
C SER A 132 -27.84 -3.55 -11.92
N SER A 133 -26.67 -4.12 -12.25
CA SER A 133 -26.53 -5.37 -13.01
C SER A 133 -27.18 -6.56 -12.30
N ASN A 134 -27.13 -6.59 -10.97
CA ASN A 134 -27.79 -7.62 -10.16
C ASN A 134 -29.29 -7.37 -9.93
N ASN A 135 -29.88 -6.33 -10.53
CA ASN A 135 -31.29 -5.95 -10.35
C ASN A 135 -31.73 -5.86 -8.88
N MET A 136 -30.84 -5.42 -7.99
CA MET A 136 -31.11 -5.34 -6.56
C MET A 136 -32.28 -4.39 -6.28
N ASP A 137 -33.13 -4.73 -5.31
CA ASP A 137 -34.18 -3.84 -4.84
C ASP A 137 -33.61 -2.65 -4.04
N SER A 138 -34.48 -1.70 -3.67
CA SER A 138 -34.07 -0.50 -2.94
C SER A 138 -33.52 -0.80 -1.54
N ASP A 139 -34.06 -1.82 -0.85
CA ASP A 139 -33.67 -2.18 0.51
C ASP A 139 -32.29 -2.85 0.49
N SER A 140 -32.07 -3.77 -0.44
CA SER A 140 -30.76 -4.41 -0.68
C SER A 140 -29.68 -3.38 -1.04
N ARG A 141 -30.02 -2.37 -1.85
CA ARG A 141 -29.12 -1.26 -2.18
C ARG A 141 -28.83 -0.37 -0.96
N SER A 142 -29.83 -0.11 -0.14
CA SER A 142 -29.68 0.64 1.11
C SER A 142 -28.77 -0.11 2.09
N GLN A 143 -28.98 -1.42 2.25
CA GLN A 143 -28.13 -2.29 3.07
C GLN A 143 -26.67 -2.26 2.58
N ALA A 144 -26.43 -2.44 1.28
CA ALA A 144 -25.08 -2.40 0.72
C ALA A 144 -24.37 -1.06 1.00
N LYS A 145 -25.07 0.07 0.85
CA LYS A 145 -24.52 1.39 1.19
C LYS A 145 -24.27 1.55 2.70
N GLY A 146 -25.14 1.01 3.54
CA GLY A 146 -25.00 1.03 5.00
C GLY A 146 -23.73 0.32 5.47
N LEU A 147 -23.37 -0.81 4.84
CA LEU A 147 -22.16 -1.57 5.17
C LEU A 147 -20.85 -0.78 4.91
N ILE A 148 -20.86 0.25 4.06
CA ILE A 148 -19.69 1.11 3.81
C ILE A 148 -19.43 2.05 5.00
N GLY A 149 -20.49 2.45 5.71
CA GLY A 149 -20.45 3.48 6.75
C GLY A 149 -20.34 2.95 8.17
N MET A 150 -20.46 1.64 8.38
CA MET A 150 -20.33 1.04 9.71
C MET A 150 -18.85 0.92 10.08
N LYS A 151 -18.38 1.88 10.89
CA LYS A 151 -17.13 1.85 11.65
C LYS A 151 -17.44 2.22 13.09
#